data_AF-A0AAV2GZ81-F1
#
_entry.id   AF-A0AAV2GZ81-F1
#
_cell.length_a   1.000
_cell.length_b   1.000
_cell.length_c   1.000
_cell.angle_alpha   90.00
_cell.angle_beta   90.00
_cell.angle_gamma   90.00
#
_symmetry.space_group_name_H-M   'P 1'
#
loop_
_entity.id
_entity.type
_entity.pdbx_description
1 polymer ?
#
loop_
_entity_poly.entity_id
_entity_poly.type
_entity_poly.pdbx_seq_one_letter_code
_entity_poly.pdbx_strand_id
1 'polypeptide(L)'
;MVLWFGIVIYAYGHFTRCDPFTAGLISNRNQLPPYFVLSAMSTLPGVSGLYMAALFSSALSTISSGINSLAANTVEDIVKRLLRGQIERTITLITKIFVAVYGLLIIALAFAASFLDGPVTQMVMGVAGACGSPVVGIFLLGALVPSANKFGAITGGVVALAVNVYIVIGNQMYGRKYKPLPLPPTDMCNVNSTHSTISMDLTTPSTFSSSIAAMTTPQASVGSKDSFGFFLYDISYVWYSCIGIVLSFLVGLFVTLCTRRFVAPPTKDPELLFSC
;
A
#
# COMPACT_ATOMS: atom_id res chain seq x y z
N MET A 1 -11.36 2.17 -1.82
CA MET A 1 -11.60 2.16 -0.35
C MET A 1 -10.76 3.20 0.38
N VAL A 2 -9.42 3.17 0.28
CA VAL A 2 -8.53 4.08 1.05
C VAL A 2 -8.81 5.56 0.82
N LEU A 3 -9.04 5.99 -0.43
CA LEU A 3 -9.33 7.39 -0.76
C LEU A 3 -10.64 7.88 -0.13
N TRP A 4 -11.72 7.11 -0.27
CA TRP A 4 -13.02 7.42 0.32
C TRP A 4 -12.95 7.54 1.84
N PHE A 5 -12.27 6.60 2.48
CA PHE A 5 -12.07 6.62 3.92
C PHE A 5 -11.25 7.84 4.37
N GLY A 6 -10.19 8.20 3.62
CA GLY A 6 -9.41 9.42 3.86
C GLY A 6 -10.22 10.71 3.72
N ILE A 7 -11.10 10.79 2.72
CA ILE A 7 -12.00 11.94 2.50
C ILE A 7 -12.96 12.10 3.69
N VAL A 8 -13.55 10.99 4.17
CA VAL A 8 -14.47 11.02 5.32
C VAL A 8 -13.77 11.50 6.59
N ILE A 9 -12.55 11.02 6.88
CA ILE A 9 -11.76 11.49 8.02
C ILE A 9 -11.43 12.98 7.88
N TYR A 10 -11.02 13.40 6.68
CA TYR A 10 -10.69 14.80 6.42
C TYR A 10 -11.90 15.72 6.65
N ALA A 11 -13.07 15.35 6.11
CA ALA A 11 -14.31 16.08 6.32
C ALA A 11 -14.67 16.15 7.81
N TYR A 12 -14.59 15.02 8.52
CA TYR A 12 -14.87 14.96 9.95
C TYR A 12 -13.97 15.91 10.77
N GLY A 13 -12.66 15.91 10.55
CA GLY A 13 -11.73 16.80 11.25
C GLY A 13 -12.04 18.28 11.01
N HIS A 14 -12.54 18.63 9.83
CA HIS A 14 -12.98 20.00 9.52
C HIS A 14 -14.28 20.38 10.23
N PHE A 15 -15.23 19.45 10.34
CA PHE A 15 -16.48 19.66 11.09
C PHE A 15 -16.23 19.79 12.59
N THR A 16 -15.38 18.93 13.16
CA THR A 16 -15.08 18.93 14.59
C THR A 16 -14.01 19.96 14.98
N ARG A 17 -13.41 20.66 14.01
CA ARG A 17 -12.32 21.64 14.22
C ARG A 17 -11.22 21.04 15.09
N CYS A 18 -10.88 19.77 14.82
CA CYS A 18 -9.85 19.05 15.52
C CYS A 18 -9.11 18.06 14.59
N ASP A 19 -7.80 18.26 14.44
CA ASP A 19 -6.90 17.25 13.90
C ASP A 19 -6.14 16.53 15.03
N PRO A 20 -6.45 15.25 15.31
CA PRO A 20 -5.82 14.51 16.41
C PRO A 20 -4.34 14.21 16.17
N PHE A 21 -3.86 14.27 14.93
CA PHE A 21 -2.44 14.13 14.63
C PHE A 21 -1.66 15.40 15.01
N THR A 22 -2.11 16.57 14.56
CA THR A 22 -1.46 17.85 14.89
C THR A 22 -1.63 18.23 16.37
N ALA A 23 -2.73 17.83 17.00
CA ALA A 23 -2.96 18.05 18.43
C ALA A 23 -2.13 17.14 19.36
N GLY A 24 -1.32 16.21 18.82
CA GLY A 24 -0.47 15.33 19.61
C GLY A 24 -1.22 14.19 20.33
N LEU A 25 -2.50 13.99 20.03
CA LEU A 25 -3.29 12.85 20.55
C LEU A 25 -2.84 11.53 19.93
N ILE A 26 -2.20 11.59 18.75
CA ILE A 26 -1.74 10.44 17.98
C ILE A 26 -0.29 10.67 17.54
N SER A 27 0.59 9.71 17.84
CA SER A 27 2.00 9.77 17.44
C SER A 27 2.22 9.32 15.98
N ASN A 28 1.42 8.36 15.49
CA ASN A 28 1.61 7.77 14.16
C ASN A 28 0.40 7.98 13.25
N ARG A 29 0.59 8.50 12.03
CA ARG A 29 -0.50 8.74 11.06
C ARG A 29 -1.29 7.48 10.71
N ASN A 30 -0.70 6.29 10.84
CA ASN A 30 -1.37 5.01 10.59
C ASN A 30 -2.44 4.68 11.65
N GLN A 31 -2.47 5.38 12.79
CA GLN A 31 -3.48 5.22 13.86
C GLN A 31 -4.69 6.12 13.66
N LEU A 32 -4.69 7.00 12.66
CA LEU A 32 -5.80 7.89 12.36
C LEU A 32 -7.11 7.14 12.02
N PRO A 33 -7.09 6.06 11.21
CA PRO A 33 -8.28 5.25 10.93
C PRO A 33 -9.00 4.70 12.17
N PRO A 34 -8.35 3.94 13.08
CA PRO A 34 -9.05 3.43 14.26
C PRO A 34 -9.47 4.56 15.19
N TYR A 35 -8.65 5.61 15.36
CA TYR A 35 -9.00 6.74 16.23
C TYR A 35 -10.27 7.46 15.78
N PHE A 36 -10.41 7.68 14.47
CA PHE A 36 -11.62 8.27 13.89
C PHE A 36 -12.86 7.47 14.23
N VAL A 37 -12.85 6.14 14.06
CA VAL A 37 -14.03 5.31 14.32
C VAL A 37 -14.38 5.28 15.81
N LEU A 38 -13.38 5.21 16.70
CA LEU A 38 -13.61 5.30 18.14
C LEU A 38 -14.26 6.63 18.54
N SER A 39 -13.82 7.73 17.94
CA SER A 39 -14.33 9.06 18.27
C SER A 39 -15.73 9.32 17.67
N ALA A 40 -15.91 8.99 16.39
CA ALA A 40 -17.17 9.22 15.67
C ALA A 40 -18.32 8.32 16.15
N MET A 41 -18.01 7.10 16.62
CA MET A 41 -19.00 6.12 17.11
C MET A 41 -19.05 6.05 18.63
N SER A 42 -18.51 7.05 19.33
CA SER A 42 -18.47 7.10 20.80
C SER A 42 -19.86 7.13 21.46
N THR A 43 -20.88 7.57 20.72
CA THR A 43 -22.26 7.70 21.20
C THR A 43 -23.02 6.36 21.28
N LEU A 44 -22.57 5.32 20.57
CA LEU A 44 -23.20 3.99 20.58
C LEU A 44 -22.29 2.95 21.25
N PRO A 45 -22.59 2.52 22.50
CA PRO A 45 -21.78 1.53 23.19
C PRO A 45 -21.79 0.20 22.42
N GLY A 46 -20.60 -0.41 22.27
CA GLY A 46 -20.42 -1.71 21.59
C GLY A 46 -20.08 -1.62 20.10
N VAL A 47 -20.42 -0.54 19.40
CA VAL A 47 -20.12 -0.39 17.95
C VAL A 47 -18.63 -0.30 17.68
N SER A 48 -17.87 0.37 18.55
CA SER A 48 -16.41 0.44 18.48
C SER A 48 -15.75 -0.95 18.63
N GLY A 49 -16.30 -1.79 19.52
CA GLY A 49 -15.88 -3.19 19.69
C GLY A 49 -16.19 -4.05 18.48
N LEU A 50 -17.40 -3.89 17.91
CA LEU A 50 -17.80 -4.57 16.69
C LEU A 50 -16.90 -4.19 15.50
N TYR A 51 -16.55 -2.92 15.37
CA TYR A 51 -15.62 -2.45 14.36
C TYR A 51 -14.24 -3.11 14.50
N MET A 52 -13.68 -3.15 15.70
CA MET A 52 -12.38 -3.80 15.95
C MET A 52 -12.44 -5.31 15.65
N ALA A 53 -13.52 -5.99 16.04
CA ALA A 53 -13.73 -7.40 15.72
C ALA A 53 -13.79 -7.65 14.21
N ALA A 54 -14.54 -6.83 13.46
CA ALA A 54 -14.64 -6.92 12.00
C ALA A 54 -13.30 -6.62 11.31
N LEU A 55 -12.56 -5.64 11.81
CA LEU A 55 -11.23 -5.26 11.28
C LEU A 55 -10.23 -6.42 11.44
N PHE A 56 -10.15 -7.01 12.63
CA PHE A 56 -9.27 -8.16 12.85
C PHE A 56 -9.70 -9.39 12.04
N SER A 57 -11.00 -9.68 11.97
CA SER A 57 -11.52 -10.78 11.16
C SER A 57 -11.18 -10.61 9.67
N SER A 58 -11.38 -9.41 9.12
CA SER A 58 -11.05 -9.09 7.72
C SER A 58 -9.55 -9.20 7.44
N ALA A 59 -8.71 -8.71 8.34
CA ALA A 59 -7.25 -8.81 8.24
C ALA A 59 -6.79 -10.27 8.27
N LEU A 60 -7.29 -11.06 9.23
CA LEU A 60 -6.95 -12.48 9.38
C LEU A 60 -7.39 -13.32 8.17
N SER A 61 -8.56 -13.02 7.58
CA SER A 61 -9.02 -13.70 6.36
C SER A 61 -8.10 -13.44 5.15
N THR A 62 -7.66 -12.19 4.98
CA THR A 62 -6.72 -11.81 3.90
C THR A 62 -5.34 -12.43 4.11
N ILE A 63 -4.84 -12.43 5.35
CA ILE A 63 -3.53 -13.02 5.68
C ILE A 63 -3.57 -14.54 5.49
N SER A 64 -4.64 -15.21 5.95
CA SER A 64 -4.81 -16.65 5.80
C SER A 64 -4.87 -17.08 4.33
N SER A 65 -5.69 -16.41 3.52
CA SER A 65 -5.76 -16.67 2.08
C SER A 65 -4.42 -16.39 1.38
N GLY A 66 -3.76 -15.28 1.70
CA GLY A 66 -2.46 -14.93 1.11
C GLY A 66 -1.36 -15.95 1.40
N ILE A 67 -1.21 -16.36 2.67
CA ILE A 67 -0.19 -17.35 3.06
C ILE A 67 -0.48 -18.72 2.44
N ASN A 68 -1.75 -19.13 2.43
CA ASN A 68 -2.14 -20.41 1.83
C ASN A 68 -1.89 -20.43 0.32
N SER A 69 -2.21 -19.35 -0.40
CA SER A 69 -1.92 -19.22 -1.82
C SER A 69 -0.40 -19.20 -2.10
N LEU A 70 0.40 -18.52 -1.28
CA LEU A 70 1.86 -18.54 -1.41
C LEU A 70 2.43 -19.94 -1.21
N ALA A 71 1.98 -20.65 -0.18
CA ALA A 71 2.41 -22.03 0.06
C ALA A 71 1.99 -22.96 -1.08
N ALA A 72 0.76 -22.83 -1.60
CA ALA A 72 0.28 -23.60 -2.73
C ALA A 72 1.10 -23.33 -4.01
N ASN A 73 1.33 -22.06 -4.35
CA ASN A 73 2.13 -21.69 -5.52
C ASN A 73 3.57 -22.19 -5.39
N THR A 74 4.20 -22.08 -4.22
CA THR A 74 5.56 -22.62 -4.01
C THR A 74 5.61 -24.13 -4.21
N VAL A 75 4.63 -24.86 -3.68
CA VAL A 75 4.55 -26.31 -3.86
C VAL A 75 4.32 -26.68 -5.32
N GLU A 76 3.42 -25.99 -6.01
CA GLU A 76 3.03 -26.31 -7.39
C GLU A 76 4.07 -25.87 -8.43
N ASP A 77 4.67 -24.69 -8.25
CA ASP A 77 5.61 -24.09 -9.22
C ASP A 77 7.05 -24.55 -9.00
N ILE A 78 7.48 -24.74 -7.75
CA ILE A 78 8.89 -25.00 -7.40
C ILE A 78 9.09 -26.45 -6.98
N VAL A 79 8.29 -26.94 -6.03
CA VAL A 79 8.56 -28.22 -5.34
C VAL A 79 7.89 -29.42 -6.04
N LYS A 80 6.93 -29.18 -6.95
CA LYS A 80 6.13 -30.21 -7.63
C LYS A 80 6.98 -31.30 -8.27
N ARG A 81 8.10 -30.93 -8.91
CA ARG A 81 9.00 -31.89 -9.55
C ARG A 81 9.68 -32.81 -8.53
N LEU A 82 10.02 -32.29 -7.36
CA LEU A 82 10.66 -33.01 -6.26
C LEU A 82 9.68 -33.89 -5.48
N LEU A 83 8.39 -33.52 -5.49
CA LEU A 83 7.29 -34.23 -4.84
C LEU A 83 6.65 -35.31 -5.73
N ARG A 84 7.12 -35.51 -6.96
CA ARG A 84 6.59 -36.55 -7.85
C ARG A 84 6.74 -37.93 -7.21
N GLY A 85 5.62 -38.65 -7.06
CA GLY A 85 5.57 -39.99 -6.48
C GLY A 85 5.47 -40.04 -4.95
N GLN A 86 5.31 -38.88 -4.28
CA GLN A 86 5.07 -38.83 -2.84
C GLN A 86 3.58 -38.99 -2.50
N ILE A 87 3.31 -39.54 -1.31
CA ILE A 87 1.96 -39.67 -0.75
C ILE A 87 1.33 -38.28 -0.50
N GLU A 88 0.03 -38.13 -0.75
CA GLU A 88 -0.73 -36.89 -0.55
C GLU A 88 -0.59 -36.30 0.86
N ARG A 89 -0.47 -37.17 1.88
CA ARG A 89 -0.21 -36.74 3.27
C ARG A 89 1.13 -36.01 3.40
N THR A 90 2.17 -36.47 2.72
CA THR A 90 3.50 -35.85 2.73
C THR A 90 3.48 -34.49 2.04
N ILE A 91 2.78 -34.39 0.89
CA ILE A 91 2.58 -33.12 0.17
C ILE A 91 1.83 -32.11 1.05
N THR A 92 0.79 -32.57 1.74
CA THR A 92 0.00 -31.73 2.67
C THR A 92 0.84 -31.26 3.85
N LEU A 93 1.66 -32.13 4.43
CA LEU A 93 2.55 -31.77 5.55
C LEU A 93 3.57 -30.72 5.11
N ILE A 94 4.20 -30.91 3.94
CA ILE A 94 5.14 -29.94 3.37
C ILE A 94 4.47 -28.60 3.09
N THR A 95 3.25 -28.60 2.55
CA THR A 95 2.47 -27.37 2.34
C THR A 95 2.19 -26.65 3.66
N LYS A 96 1.82 -27.39 4.73
CA LYS A 96 1.63 -26.82 6.08
C LYS A 96 2.91 -26.22 6.66
N ILE A 97 4.08 -26.83 6.40
CA ILE A 97 5.38 -26.26 6.80
C ILE A 97 5.60 -24.93 6.09
N PHE A 98 5.35 -24.84 4.78
CA PHE A 98 5.47 -23.58 4.04
C PHE A 98 4.53 -22.50 4.59
N VAL A 99 3.27 -22.85 4.90
CA VAL A 99 2.33 -21.93 5.56
C VAL A 99 2.90 -21.39 6.87
N ALA A 100 3.46 -22.26 7.73
CA ALA A 100 4.06 -21.84 8.99
C ALA A 100 5.28 -20.92 8.80
N VAL A 101 6.15 -21.23 7.83
CA VAL A 101 7.33 -20.41 7.50
C VAL A 101 6.92 -19.02 7.01
N TYR A 102 5.99 -18.93 6.06
CA TYR A 102 5.48 -17.64 5.57
C TYR A 102 4.76 -16.85 6.66
N GLY A 103 4.02 -17.51 7.55
CA GLY A 103 3.42 -16.88 8.72
C GLY A 103 4.47 -16.24 9.64
N LEU A 104 5.56 -16.95 9.94
CA LEU A 104 6.67 -16.42 10.73
C LEU A 104 7.37 -15.24 10.04
N LEU A 105 7.58 -15.32 8.73
CA LEU A 105 8.16 -14.24 7.94
C LEU A 105 7.30 -12.97 7.97
N ILE A 106 5.98 -13.11 7.85
CA ILE A 106 5.05 -11.96 7.91
C ILE A 106 5.07 -11.31 9.30
N ILE A 107 5.16 -12.10 10.37
CA ILE A 107 5.31 -11.56 11.73
C ILE A 107 6.61 -10.76 11.85
N ALA A 108 7.73 -11.30 11.35
CA ALA A 108 9.01 -10.58 11.34
C ALA A 108 8.94 -9.26 10.53
N LEU A 109 8.29 -9.29 9.36
CA LEU A 109 8.02 -8.11 8.53
C LEU A 109 7.13 -7.09 9.25
N ALA A 110 6.14 -7.52 10.03
CA ALA A 110 5.27 -6.64 10.80
C ALA A 110 6.05 -5.88 11.89
N PHE A 111 6.99 -6.54 12.57
CA PHE A 111 7.90 -5.86 13.50
C PHE A 111 8.85 -4.90 12.77
N ALA A 112 9.39 -5.31 11.62
CA ALA A 112 10.25 -4.44 10.81
C ALA A 112 9.50 -3.18 10.31
N ALA A 113 8.20 -3.28 10.04
CA ALA A 113 7.39 -2.16 9.60
C ALA A 113 7.26 -1.04 10.65
N SER A 114 7.52 -1.32 11.94
CA SER A 114 7.52 -0.29 12.99
C SER A 114 8.65 0.73 12.84
N PHE A 115 9.73 0.39 12.12
CA PHE A 115 10.86 1.28 11.84
C PHE A 115 10.68 2.09 10.56
N LEU A 116 9.62 1.86 9.79
CA LEU A 116 9.38 2.58 8.54
C LEU A 116 8.65 3.89 8.82
N ASP A 117 9.28 5.00 8.45
CA ASP A 117 8.67 6.31 8.49
C ASP A 117 7.67 6.50 7.35
N GLY A 118 6.45 6.91 7.67
CA GLY A 118 5.42 7.27 6.70
C GLY A 118 4.17 6.38 6.71
N PRO A 119 3.22 6.66 5.80
CA PRO A 119 1.99 5.90 5.71
C PRO A 119 2.24 4.52 5.09
N VAL A 120 1.98 3.45 5.86
CA VAL A 120 2.17 2.05 5.43
C VAL A 120 1.29 1.72 4.23
N THR A 121 0.10 2.32 4.15
CA THR A 121 -0.84 2.15 3.05
C THR A 121 -0.24 2.55 1.70
N GLN A 122 0.54 3.62 1.65
CA GLN A 122 1.23 4.07 0.44
C GLN A 122 2.30 3.06 0.01
N MET A 123 3.07 2.53 0.97
CA MET A 123 4.14 1.57 0.69
C MET A 123 3.57 0.27 0.12
N VAL A 124 2.53 -0.27 0.76
CA VAL A 124 1.89 -1.51 0.34
C VAL A 124 1.25 -1.36 -1.05
N MET A 125 0.55 -0.26 -1.31
CA MET A 125 -0.02 -0.01 -2.65
C MET A 125 1.04 0.17 -3.72
N GLY A 126 2.15 0.84 -3.41
CA GLY A 126 3.27 1.00 -4.35
C GLY A 126 3.89 -0.34 -4.73
N VAL A 127 4.20 -1.19 -3.74
CA VAL A 127 4.79 -2.52 -3.98
C VAL A 127 3.81 -3.46 -4.67
N ALA A 128 2.56 -3.53 -4.21
CA ALA A 128 1.53 -4.37 -4.84
C ALA A 128 1.29 -3.96 -6.29
N GLY A 129 1.24 -2.66 -6.57
CA GLY A 129 1.13 -2.13 -7.93
C GLY A 129 2.34 -2.47 -8.78
N ALA A 130 3.56 -2.27 -8.27
CA ALA A 130 4.79 -2.52 -9.00
C ALA A 130 5.00 -3.99 -9.39
N CYS A 131 4.70 -4.92 -8.48
CA CYS A 131 4.86 -6.36 -8.71
C CYS A 131 3.67 -6.98 -9.45
N GLY A 132 2.44 -6.51 -9.20
CA GLY A 132 1.24 -7.07 -9.82
C GLY A 132 1.00 -6.60 -11.26
N SER A 133 1.38 -5.35 -11.58
CA SER A 133 1.10 -4.77 -12.90
C SER A 133 1.77 -5.45 -14.09
N PRO A 134 3.03 -5.95 -14.03
CA PRO A 134 3.63 -6.66 -15.16
C PRO A 134 2.89 -7.96 -15.48
N VAL A 135 2.42 -8.70 -14.47
CA VAL A 135 1.68 -9.94 -14.66
C VAL A 135 0.36 -9.68 -15.40
N VAL A 136 -0.36 -8.64 -14.98
CA VAL A 136 -1.58 -8.19 -15.66
C VAL A 136 -1.28 -7.74 -17.10
N GLY A 137 -0.19 -7.00 -17.31
CA GLY A 137 0.24 -6.56 -18.66
C GLY A 137 0.55 -7.72 -19.60
N ILE A 138 1.25 -8.76 -19.13
CA ILE A 138 1.53 -9.98 -19.90
C ILE A 138 0.23 -10.74 -20.21
N PHE A 139 -0.69 -10.83 -19.24
CA PHE A 139 -1.98 -11.49 -19.44
C PHE A 139 -2.81 -10.76 -20.50
N LEU A 140 -2.88 -9.42 -20.46
CA LEU A 140 -3.52 -8.61 -21.49
C LEU A 140 -2.87 -8.80 -22.86
N LEU A 141 -1.53 -8.86 -22.93
CA LEU A 141 -0.82 -9.11 -24.18
C LEU A 141 -1.23 -10.47 -24.77
N GLY A 142 -1.27 -11.52 -23.97
CA GLY A 142 -1.69 -12.86 -24.40
C GLY A 142 -3.16 -12.93 -24.82
N ALA A 143 -4.05 -12.21 -24.12
CA ALA A 143 -5.47 -12.20 -24.40
C ALA A 143 -5.84 -11.37 -25.65
N LEU A 144 -5.20 -10.22 -25.87
CA LEU A 144 -5.55 -9.28 -26.94
C LEU A 144 -4.76 -9.50 -28.23
N VAL A 145 -3.54 -10.06 -28.14
CA VAL A 145 -2.64 -10.18 -29.28
C VAL A 145 -2.46 -11.67 -29.62
N PRO A 146 -3.16 -12.20 -30.65
CA PRO A 146 -3.09 -13.61 -31.02
C PRO A 146 -1.70 -14.03 -31.55
N SER A 147 -0.85 -13.05 -31.87
CA SER A 147 0.54 -13.27 -32.29
C SER A 147 1.54 -13.14 -31.14
N ALA A 148 1.10 -13.08 -29.88
CA ALA A 148 1.99 -12.93 -28.72
C ALA A 148 2.97 -14.10 -28.58
N ASN A 149 4.26 -13.77 -28.45
CA ASN A 149 5.33 -14.76 -28.33
C ASN A 149 5.81 -14.89 -26.88
N LYS A 150 6.28 -16.08 -26.49
CA LYS A 150 6.90 -16.33 -25.17
C LYS A 150 8.05 -15.37 -24.85
N PHE A 151 8.86 -15.03 -25.85
CA PHE A 151 9.97 -14.08 -25.69
C PHE A 151 9.48 -12.66 -25.41
N GLY A 152 8.41 -12.22 -26.09
CA GLY A 152 7.78 -10.92 -25.85
C GLY A 152 7.16 -10.83 -24.45
N ALA A 153 6.46 -11.89 -24.03
CA ALA A 153 5.88 -11.98 -22.68
C ALA A 153 6.96 -11.88 -21.58
N ILE A 154 8.04 -12.67 -21.67
CA ILE A 154 9.11 -12.67 -20.65
C ILE A 154 9.85 -11.33 -20.63
N THR A 155 10.26 -10.81 -21.79
CA THR A 155 11.02 -9.55 -21.86
C THR A 155 10.17 -8.36 -21.42
N GLY A 156 8.92 -8.25 -21.87
CA GLY A 156 7.98 -7.22 -21.43
C GLY A 156 7.73 -7.27 -19.93
N GLY A 157 7.57 -8.48 -19.37
CA GLY A 157 7.43 -8.68 -17.93
C GLY A 157 8.63 -8.22 -17.12
N VAL A 158 9.83 -8.67 -17.49
CA VAL A 158 11.08 -8.35 -16.77
C VAL A 158 11.42 -6.87 -16.85
N VAL A 159 11.29 -6.25 -18.04
CA VAL A 159 11.55 -4.82 -18.22
C VAL A 159 10.56 -3.98 -17.42
N ALA A 160 9.27 -4.33 -17.46
CA ALA A 160 8.26 -3.60 -16.69
C ALA A 160 8.47 -3.74 -15.18
N LEU A 161 8.82 -4.93 -14.70
CA LEU A 161 9.14 -5.15 -13.29
C LEU A 161 10.36 -4.33 -12.87
N ALA A 162 11.44 -4.35 -13.64
CA ALA A 162 12.66 -3.61 -13.33
C ALA A 162 12.41 -2.09 -13.24
N VAL A 163 11.68 -1.53 -14.20
CA VAL A 163 11.31 -0.11 -14.21
C VAL A 163 10.41 0.24 -13.04
N ASN A 164 9.38 -0.56 -12.75
CA ASN A 164 8.49 -0.31 -11.62
C ASN A 164 9.22 -0.37 -10.28
N VAL A 165 10.09 -1.36 -10.09
CA VAL A 165 10.91 -1.47 -8.87
C VAL A 165 11.83 -0.25 -8.74
N TYR A 166 12.44 0.21 -9.83
CA TYR A 166 13.25 1.42 -9.85
C TYR A 166 12.45 2.67 -9.45
N ILE A 167 11.22 2.83 -9.95
CA ILE A 167 10.33 3.94 -9.62
C ILE A 167 9.93 3.90 -8.14
N VAL A 168 9.51 2.74 -7.64
CA VAL A 168 9.08 2.59 -6.24
C VAL A 168 10.23 2.86 -5.28
N ILE A 169 11.41 2.27 -5.50
CA ILE A 169 12.57 2.50 -4.65
C ILE A 169 13.00 3.97 -4.72
N GLY A 170 13.06 4.56 -5.93
CA GLY A 170 13.42 5.96 -6.09
C GLY A 170 12.44 6.92 -5.44
N ASN A 171 11.13 6.62 -5.46
CA ASN A 171 10.13 7.39 -4.72
C ASN A 171 10.27 7.24 -3.21
N GLN A 172 10.69 6.08 -2.69
CA GLN A 172 10.91 5.92 -1.25
C GLN A 172 12.17 6.64 -0.77
N MET A 173 13.23 6.68 -1.58
CA MET A 173 14.50 7.33 -1.20
C MET A 173 14.53 8.84 -1.49
N TYR A 174 13.96 9.25 -2.62
CA TYR A 174 14.05 10.63 -3.14
C TYR A 174 12.70 11.30 -3.34
N GLY A 175 11.59 10.63 -3.05
CA GLY A 175 10.26 11.18 -3.24
C GLY A 175 10.03 12.42 -2.39
N ARG A 176 9.40 13.43 -3.00
CA ARG A 176 9.02 14.64 -2.28
C ARG A 176 7.96 14.30 -1.24
N LYS A 177 8.16 14.80 -0.01
CA LYS A 177 7.11 14.77 1.01
C LYS A 177 5.96 15.65 0.50
N TYR A 178 4.84 15.03 0.12
CA TYR A 178 3.67 15.74 -0.37
C TYR A 178 3.24 16.81 0.65
N LYS A 179 2.97 18.02 0.16
CA LYS A 179 2.36 19.06 1.00
C LYS A 179 0.97 18.56 1.38
N PRO A 180 0.68 18.36 2.68
CA PRO A 180 -0.65 17.91 3.07
C PRO A 180 -1.69 18.94 2.65
N LEU A 181 -2.93 18.49 2.44
CA LEU A 181 -4.07 19.39 2.32
C LEU A 181 -4.09 20.36 3.52
N PRO A 182 -4.68 21.56 3.38
CA PRO A 182 -4.83 22.48 4.51
C PRO A 182 -5.45 21.70 5.67
N LEU A 183 -4.67 21.62 6.75
CA LEU A 183 -5.02 20.83 7.91
C LEU A 183 -6.26 21.47 8.57
N PRO A 184 -7.19 20.67 9.09
CA PRO A 184 -8.28 21.23 9.85
C PRO A 184 -7.75 22.00 11.07
N PRO A 185 -8.48 23.03 11.53
CA PRO A 185 -8.13 23.75 12.74
C PRO A 185 -8.04 22.80 13.95
N THR A 186 -7.26 23.16 14.97
CA THR A 186 -7.08 22.36 16.20
C THR A 186 -7.74 22.98 17.43
N ASP A 187 -8.47 24.10 17.24
CA ASP A 187 -8.96 24.96 18.31
C ASP A 187 -9.94 24.27 19.27
N MET A 188 -10.62 23.20 18.81
CA MET A 188 -11.61 22.45 19.58
C MET A 188 -11.16 21.02 19.91
N CYS A 189 -9.86 20.72 19.83
CA CYS A 189 -9.36 19.41 20.25
C CYS A 189 -9.42 19.26 21.78
N ASN A 190 -10.14 18.25 22.25
CA ASN A 190 -10.19 17.88 23.67
C ASN A 190 -8.89 17.19 24.09
N VAL A 191 -7.80 17.95 24.19
CA VAL A 191 -6.58 17.50 24.87
C VAL A 191 -6.90 17.45 26.36
N ASN A 192 -6.78 16.28 26.97
CA ASN A 192 -6.93 16.15 28.42
C ASN A 192 -5.75 16.89 29.07
N SER A 193 -5.92 18.18 29.33
CA SER A 193 -4.92 19.08 29.92
C SER A 193 -4.69 18.73 31.40
N THR A 194 -4.11 17.57 31.69
CA THR A 194 -3.61 17.24 33.04
C THR A 194 -2.10 17.44 33.17
N HIS A 195 -1.43 18.03 32.17
CA HIS A 195 -0.02 18.42 32.24
C HIS A 195 0.26 19.89 31.93
N SER A 196 -0.71 20.77 32.19
CA SER A 196 -0.44 22.20 32.40
C SER A 196 -0.81 22.52 33.85
N THR A 197 0.18 22.53 34.73
CA THR A 197 0.08 23.06 36.09
C THR A 197 -0.30 24.53 36.03
N ILE A 198 -1.60 24.83 36.03
CA ILE A 198 -2.12 26.16 36.28
C ILE A 198 -2.25 26.28 37.80
N SER A 199 -1.25 26.90 38.42
CA SER A 199 -1.39 27.47 39.77
C SER A 199 -2.42 28.59 39.69
N MET A 200 -3.67 28.30 40.10
CA MET A 200 -4.68 29.32 40.31
C MET A 200 -4.38 30.05 41.62
N ASP A 201 -3.77 31.23 41.51
CA ASP A 201 -3.82 32.21 42.59
C ASP A 201 -4.96 33.19 42.31
N LEU A 202 -5.92 33.20 43.23
CA LEU A 202 -7.23 33.83 43.09
C LEU A 202 -7.14 35.28 43.57
N THR A 203 -6.53 36.18 42.80
CA THR A 203 -6.66 37.64 42.99
C THR A 203 -6.07 38.39 41.79
N THR A 204 -6.93 38.89 40.90
CA THR A 204 -6.82 40.15 40.10
C THR A 204 -7.56 40.00 38.76
N PRO A 205 -8.34 41.00 38.32
CA PRO A 205 -8.95 40.97 37.00
C PRO A 205 -7.91 41.46 35.99
N SER A 206 -7.18 40.54 35.36
CA SER A 206 -6.33 40.89 34.22
C SER A 206 -6.87 40.25 32.95
N THR A 207 -7.25 41.13 32.03
CA THR A 207 -7.37 40.98 30.57
C THR A 207 -7.00 39.61 30.02
N PHE A 208 -7.96 39.00 29.33
CA PHE A 208 -7.79 37.82 28.49
C PHE A 208 -6.85 38.14 27.32
N SER A 209 -5.55 38.15 27.59
CA SER A 209 -4.50 38.20 26.58
C SER A 209 -4.25 36.78 26.13
N SER A 210 -4.89 36.40 25.04
CA SER A 210 -4.59 35.18 24.30
C SER A 210 -3.19 35.27 23.69
N SER A 211 -2.16 35.05 24.50
CA SER A 211 -0.86 34.64 23.98
C SER A 211 -0.99 33.19 23.55
N ILE A 212 -1.52 32.99 22.34
CA ILE A 212 -1.23 31.82 21.55
C ILE A 212 0.29 31.77 21.50
N ALA A 213 0.89 30.85 22.23
CA ALA A 213 2.23 30.40 21.93
C ALA A 213 2.11 29.83 20.52
N ALA A 214 2.35 30.70 19.52
CA ALA A 214 2.69 30.28 18.19
C ALA A 214 3.95 29.45 18.40
N MET A 215 3.76 28.15 18.57
CA MET A 215 4.76 27.18 18.24
C MET A 215 4.97 27.43 16.75
N THR A 216 5.91 28.33 16.47
CA THR A 216 6.49 28.47 15.16
C THR A 216 6.90 27.07 14.80
N THR A 217 6.06 26.43 13.98
CA THR A 217 6.51 25.42 13.06
C THR A 217 7.87 25.90 12.59
N PRO A 218 8.93 25.07 12.59
CA PRO A 218 10.02 25.35 11.69
C PRO A 218 9.31 25.46 10.34
N GLN A 219 9.13 26.69 9.86
CA GLN A 219 8.90 26.96 8.46
C GLN A 219 10.13 26.33 7.86
N ALA A 220 10.00 25.08 7.41
CA ALA A 220 10.91 24.51 6.47
C ALA A 220 10.83 25.48 5.31
N SER A 221 11.77 26.42 5.33
CA SER A 221 12.09 27.27 4.22
C SER A 221 12.16 26.32 3.05
N VAL A 222 11.23 26.51 2.12
CA VAL A 222 11.34 25.98 0.78
C VAL A 222 12.54 26.69 0.18
N GLY A 223 13.73 26.26 0.60
CA GLY A 223 14.85 26.22 -0.31
C GLY A 223 14.36 25.30 -1.41
N SER A 224 14.00 25.92 -2.54
CA SER A 224 14.02 25.25 -3.83
C SER A 224 15.46 24.78 -4.04
N LYS A 225 15.85 23.71 -3.34
CA LYS A 225 16.84 22.81 -3.87
C LYS A 225 16.08 22.14 -5.00
N ASP A 226 16.23 22.74 -6.18
CA ASP A 226 16.00 22.11 -7.46
C ASP A 226 17.00 20.95 -7.58
N SER A 227 16.86 19.98 -6.68
CA SER A 227 17.46 18.68 -6.84
C SER A 227 16.78 18.13 -8.07
N PHE A 228 17.59 17.82 -9.07
CA PHE A 228 17.26 17.14 -10.33
C PHE A 228 16.61 15.78 -10.06
N GLY A 229 15.46 15.76 -9.37
CA GLY A 229 14.61 14.60 -9.24
C GLY A 229 13.91 14.45 -10.57
N PHE A 230 14.22 13.36 -11.29
CA PHE A 230 13.48 12.99 -12.48
C PHE A 230 11.97 13.10 -12.19
N PHE A 231 11.23 13.78 -13.07
CA PHE A 231 9.78 13.99 -12.98
C PHE A 231 8.98 12.71 -12.64
N LEU A 232 9.55 11.54 -12.96
CA LEU A 232 9.00 10.23 -12.65
C LEU A 232 8.75 9.96 -11.15
N TYR A 233 9.50 10.59 -10.23
CA TYR A 233 9.34 10.33 -8.79
C TYR A 233 8.22 11.16 -8.14
N ASP A 234 7.71 12.18 -8.82
CA ASP A 234 6.57 12.99 -8.35
C ASP A 234 5.21 12.39 -8.75
N ILE A 235 5.23 11.30 -9.53
CA ILE A 235 4.03 10.58 -9.95
C ILE A 235 3.39 9.91 -8.73
N SER A 236 2.07 10.09 -8.59
CA SER A 236 1.33 9.45 -7.51
C SER A 236 1.44 7.92 -7.58
N TYR A 237 1.69 7.29 -6.44
CA TYR A 237 1.86 5.83 -6.32
C TYR A 237 0.71 4.98 -6.89
N VAL A 238 -0.48 5.56 -7.04
CA VAL A 238 -1.64 4.92 -7.68
C VAL A 238 -1.37 4.62 -9.16
N TRP A 239 -0.60 5.46 -9.85
CA TRP A 239 -0.29 5.33 -11.28
C TRP A 239 0.78 4.29 -11.58
N TYR A 240 1.52 3.80 -10.58
CA TYR A 240 2.55 2.78 -10.79
C TYR A 240 1.98 1.50 -11.40
N SER A 241 0.74 1.13 -11.02
CA SER A 241 0.06 -0.02 -11.61
C SER A 241 -0.23 0.18 -13.09
N CYS A 242 -0.71 1.36 -13.49
CA CYS A 242 -1.03 1.67 -14.88
C CYS A 242 0.25 1.72 -15.74
N ILE A 243 1.29 2.38 -15.22
CA ILE A 243 2.59 2.48 -15.90
C ILE A 243 3.17 1.08 -16.16
N GLY A 244 3.15 0.20 -15.16
CA GLY A 244 3.62 -1.17 -15.31
C GLY A 244 2.84 -1.99 -16.34
N ILE A 245 1.51 -1.88 -16.36
CA ILE A 245 0.66 -2.59 -17.33
C ILE A 245 0.99 -2.11 -18.75
N VAL A 246 1.01 -0.79 -18.96
CA VAL A 246 1.27 -0.19 -20.28
C VAL A 246 2.68 -0.53 -20.75
N LEU A 247 3.67 -0.40 -19.88
CA LEU A 247 5.06 -0.70 -20.21
C LEU A 247 5.24 -2.17 -20.58
N SER A 248 4.67 -3.09 -19.78
CA SER A 248 4.72 -4.52 -20.05
C SER A 248 4.07 -4.87 -21.38
N PHE A 249 2.90 -4.30 -21.66
CA PHE A 249 2.17 -4.51 -22.90
C PHE A 249 2.93 -3.96 -24.13
N LEU A 250 3.42 -2.72 -24.07
CA LEU A 250 4.11 -2.08 -25.20
C LEU A 250 5.45 -2.74 -25.51
N VAL A 251 6.27 -2.99 -24.48
CA VAL A 251 7.56 -3.68 -24.67
C VAL A 251 7.33 -5.11 -25.16
N GLY A 252 6.36 -5.82 -24.59
CA GLY A 252 6.02 -7.17 -25.00
C GLY A 252 5.48 -7.24 -26.43
N LEU A 253 4.68 -6.28 -26.85
CA LEU A 253 4.20 -6.15 -28.22
C LEU A 253 5.36 -5.85 -29.18
N PHE A 254 6.23 -4.89 -28.84
CA PHE A 254 7.38 -4.51 -29.67
C PHE A 254 8.32 -5.69 -29.89
N VAL A 255 8.69 -6.40 -28.82
CA VAL A 255 9.57 -7.58 -28.91
C VAL A 255 8.88 -8.71 -29.66
N THR A 256 7.58 -8.91 -29.45
CA THR A 256 6.78 -9.88 -30.22
C THR A 256 6.82 -9.57 -31.72
N LEU A 257 6.64 -8.32 -32.13
CA LEU A 257 6.69 -7.91 -33.54
C LEU A 257 8.08 -8.12 -34.15
N CYS A 258 9.15 -7.79 -33.41
CA CYS A 258 10.52 -8.00 -33.86
C CYS A 258 10.89 -9.49 -33.98
N THR A 259 10.43 -10.31 -33.04
CA THR A 259 10.70 -11.76 -33.00
C THR A 259 9.75 -12.59 -33.85
N ARG A 260 8.67 -11.99 -34.36
CA ARG A 260 7.66 -12.66 -35.21
C ARG A 260 8.26 -13.37 -36.42
N ARG A 261 9.39 -12.87 -36.93
CA ARG A 261 10.08 -13.44 -38.10
C ARG A 261 10.93 -14.67 -37.77
N PHE A 262 11.26 -14.88 -36.50
CA PHE A 262 12.15 -15.95 -36.02
C PHE A 262 11.43 -17.05 -35.24
N VAL A 263 10.18 -16.82 -34.84
CA VAL A 263 9.37 -17.76 -34.05
C VAL A 263 8.30 -18.36 -34.96
N ALA A 264 8.34 -19.68 -35.13
CA ALA A 264 7.30 -20.42 -35.85
C ALA A 264 5.92 -20.15 -35.22
N PRO A 265 4.84 -20.07 -36.02
CA PRO A 265 3.51 -19.82 -35.48
C PRO A 265 3.18 -20.85 -34.40
N PRO A 266 2.54 -20.44 -33.29
CA PRO A 266 2.20 -21.36 -32.22
C PRO A 266 1.33 -22.48 -32.77
N THR A 267 1.68 -23.74 -32.46
CA THR A 267 0.80 -24.89 -32.66
C THR A 267 -0.47 -24.64 -31.85
N LYS A 268 -1.56 -24.28 -32.53
CA LYS A 268 -2.86 -24.08 -31.89
C LYS A 268 -3.37 -25.44 -31.45
N ASP A 269 -3.45 -25.67 -30.14
CA ASP A 269 -4.13 -26.85 -29.62
C ASP A 269 -5.62 -26.76 -30.00
N PRO A 270 -6.16 -27.76 -30.72
CA PRO A 270 -7.52 -27.71 -31.23
C PRO A 270 -8.59 -27.69 -30.12
N GLU A 271 -8.26 -28.07 -28.89
CA GLU A 271 -9.16 -27.97 -27.72
C GLU A 271 -9.37 -26.54 -27.18
N LEU A 272 -8.47 -25.60 -27.50
CA LEU A 272 -8.55 -24.20 -27.04
C LEU A 272 -9.22 -23.26 -28.05
N LEU A 273 -9.62 -23.79 -29.21
CA LEU A 273 -10.41 -23.06 -30.19
C LEU A 273 -11.88 -23.17 -29.78
N PHE A 274 -12.44 -22.08 -29.26
CA PHE A 274 -13.88 -21.93 -29.17
C PHE A 274 -14.46 -22.10 -30.58
N SER A 275 -15.12 -23.24 -30.82
CA SER A 275 -15.93 -23.44 -32.01
C SER A 275 -17.04 -22.39 -31.96
N CYS A 276 -16.94 -21.37 -32.81
CA CYS A 276 -18.03 -20.45 -33.09
C CYS A 276 -19.09 -21.16 -33.93
#